data_AF-A0AAD5MIL6-F1
#
_entry.id   AF-A0AAD5MIL6-F1
#
_cell.length_a   1.000
_cell.length_b   1.000
_cell.length_c   1.000
_cell.angle_alpha   90.00
_cell.angle_beta   90.00
_cell.angle_gamma   90.00
#
_symmetry.space_group_name_H-M   'P 1'
#
loop_
_entity.id
_entity.type
_entity.pdbx_description
1 polymer ?
#
loop_
_entity_poly.entity_id
_entity_poly.type
_entity_poly.pdbx_seq_one_letter_code
_entity_poly.pdbx_strand_id
1 'polypeptide(L)'
;MDVWLLGDCQLELTTKYLIRAALRSVEMILFRSRRRSFFKFFTSIYPIALVLAIVWGESLNYYYWRLFWNIPQSNSLESLGILIVADPQLVGFRNENHMIGPLTRWDCDRFLSKGFSHAVSVTKPDLIVFLGDLFDEGVEASESEIEWTLSRFKNIFFYSESPKIFISGDNDVGGEMEPVQSVLTTRFRNTFSNSFPASTLFNHLILTEVNLMNGEVHKISESSAFPNLNVVLSHISFGYSSYHDPEKMAEALKPDLILSGHDHKVSFYRMNFPFSFLQKYQFSDRPE
;
A
#
# COMPACT_ATOMS: atom_id res chain seq x y z
N MET A 1 17.03 4.94 -4.74
CA MET A 1 15.65 4.98 -4.23
C MET A 1 15.38 3.60 -3.63
N ASP A 2 15.36 3.50 -2.30
CA ASP A 2 15.07 2.23 -1.63
C ASP A 2 13.57 2.20 -1.31
N VAL A 3 12.85 1.29 -1.97
CA VAL A 3 11.39 1.14 -1.84
C VAL A 3 11.12 0.10 -0.75
N TRP A 4 10.38 0.50 0.28
CA TRP A 4 9.96 -0.38 1.37
C TRP A 4 8.44 -0.27 1.49
N LEU A 5 7.74 -1.38 1.27
CA LEU A 5 6.28 -1.40 1.20
C LEU A 5 5.67 -2.21 2.34
N LEU A 6 4.55 -1.71 2.86
CA LEU A 6 3.52 -2.49 3.51
C LEU A 6 2.51 -2.85 2.44
N GLY A 7 2.45 -4.14 2.10
CA GLY A 7 1.49 -4.66 1.15
C GLY A 7 0.21 -5.12 1.84
N ASP A 8 -0.87 -5.00 1.07
CA ASP A 8 -2.16 -5.70 1.06
C ASP A 8 -2.64 -6.36 2.36
N CYS A 9 -3.80 -5.89 2.81
CA CYS A 9 -4.43 -6.28 4.05
C CYS A 9 -5.33 -7.52 3.94
N GLN A 10 -5.47 -8.16 2.78
CA GLN A 10 -6.34 -9.33 2.68
C GLN A 10 -5.89 -10.47 3.62
N LEU A 11 -6.53 -10.52 4.81
CA LEU A 11 -6.47 -11.51 5.87
C LEU A 11 -5.22 -12.37 5.81
N GLU A 12 -4.17 -11.90 6.49
CA GLU A 12 -2.92 -12.61 6.72
C GLU A 12 -3.25 -14.09 6.98
N LEU A 13 -2.73 -14.97 6.11
CA LEU A 13 -2.90 -16.42 6.16
C LEU A 13 -2.75 -16.96 7.59
N THR A 14 -1.89 -16.32 8.39
CA THR A 14 -1.64 -16.48 9.83
C THR A 14 -2.89 -16.42 10.69
N THR A 15 -3.80 -15.43 10.58
CA THR A 15 -4.99 -15.35 11.45
C THR A 15 -5.96 -16.51 11.16
N LYS A 16 -6.19 -16.83 9.88
CA LYS A 16 -6.99 -18.00 9.47
C LYS A 16 -6.31 -19.32 9.86
N TYR A 17 -4.99 -19.41 9.78
CA TYR A 17 -4.21 -20.59 10.19
C TYR A 17 -4.22 -20.78 11.70
N LEU A 18 -4.09 -19.70 12.48
CA LEU A 18 -4.12 -19.69 13.94
C LEU A 18 -5.51 -20.08 14.45
N ILE A 19 -6.58 -19.58 13.83
CA ILE A 19 -7.97 -20.00 14.15
C ILE A 19 -8.18 -21.48 13.82
N ARG A 20 -7.73 -21.96 12.65
CA ARG A 20 -7.83 -23.39 12.28
C ARG A 20 -6.96 -24.28 13.17
N ALA A 21 -5.77 -23.84 13.55
CA ALA A 21 -4.88 -24.55 14.47
C ALA A 21 -5.47 -24.60 15.89
N ALA A 22 -6.08 -23.50 16.36
CA ALA A 22 -6.80 -23.46 17.63
C ALA A 22 -8.01 -24.41 17.62
N LEU A 23 -8.82 -24.41 16.56
CA LEU A 23 -9.98 -25.33 16.42
C LEU A 23 -9.55 -26.80 16.37
N ARG A 24 -8.51 -27.14 15.59
CA ARG A 24 -7.93 -28.50 15.59
C ARG A 24 -7.35 -28.90 16.94
N SER A 25 -6.81 -27.95 17.69
CA SER A 25 -6.30 -28.21 19.04
C SER A 25 -7.45 -28.51 20.00
N VAL A 26 -8.59 -27.83 19.89
CA VAL A 26 -9.82 -28.15 20.65
C VAL A 26 -10.37 -29.53 20.28
N GLU A 27 -10.39 -29.90 18.99
CA GLU A 27 -10.78 -31.25 18.55
C GLU A 27 -9.82 -32.34 19.07
N MET A 28 -8.52 -32.08 19.08
CA MET A 28 -7.54 -33.00 19.66
C MET A 28 -7.66 -33.13 21.18
N ILE A 29 -8.05 -32.06 21.88
CA ILE A 29 -8.36 -32.07 23.31
C ILE A 29 -9.59 -32.95 23.59
N LEU A 30 -10.58 -32.95 22.69
CA LEU A 30 -11.80 -33.76 22.82
C LEU A 30 -11.59 -35.25 22.47
N PHE A 31 -10.60 -35.61 21.64
CA PHE A 31 -10.53 -36.96 21.06
C PHE A 31 -9.63 -37.99 21.79
N ARG A 32 -8.77 -37.66 22.77
CA ARG A 32 -7.83 -38.66 23.32
C ARG A 32 -7.63 -38.65 24.84
N SER A 33 -8.43 -39.47 25.52
CA SER A 33 -8.15 -40.00 26.86
C SER A 33 -7.20 -41.21 26.78
N ARG A 34 -5.89 -41.00 27.00
CA ARG A 34 -4.91 -41.96 27.62
C ARG A 34 -3.44 -41.50 27.46
N ARG A 35 -3.00 -40.47 28.19
CA ARG A 35 -1.62 -40.29 28.72
C ARG A 35 -1.53 -38.97 29.50
N ARG A 36 -1.75 -39.04 30.83
CA ARG A 36 -1.90 -37.87 31.71
C ARG A 36 -0.65 -36.97 31.82
N SER A 37 0.57 -37.48 31.63
CA SER A 37 1.80 -36.69 31.74
C SER A 37 2.10 -35.88 30.46
N PHE A 38 1.96 -36.49 29.29
CA PHE A 38 2.12 -35.82 27.99
C PHE A 38 1.03 -34.76 27.77
N PHE A 39 -0.20 -35.05 28.23
CA PHE A 39 -1.33 -34.11 28.18
C PHE A 39 -1.07 -32.85 29.01
N LYS A 40 -0.54 -32.97 30.23
CA LYS A 40 -0.21 -31.81 31.09
C LYS A 40 0.86 -30.91 30.48
N PHE A 41 1.90 -31.50 29.90
CA PHE A 41 2.97 -30.76 29.22
C PHE A 41 2.44 -29.98 28.00
N PHE A 42 1.60 -30.63 27.18
CA PHE A 42 1.00 -29.99 26.00
C PHE A 42 0.02 -28.88 26.37
N THR A 43 -0.80 -29.06 27.42
CA THR A 43 -1.73 -28.03 27.90
C THR A 43 -1.03 -26.84 28.55
N SER A 44 0.18 -27.00 29.09
CA SER A 44 0.92 -25.90 29.71
C SER A 44 1.80 -25.12 28.72
N ILE A 45 2.36 -25.77 27.69
CA ILE A 45 3.27 -25.12 26.74
C ILE A 45 2.54 -24.49 25.56
N TYR A 46 1.47 -25.12 25.07
CA TYR A 46 0.70 -24.60 23.95
C TYR A 46 0.19 -23.15 24.14
N PRO A 47 -0.43 -22.77 25.27
CA PRO A 47 -0.87 -21.39 25.47
C PRO A 47 0.29 -20.40 25.52
N ILE A 48 1.44 -20.80 26.08
CA ILE A 48 2.65 -19.96 26.10
C ILE A 48 3.15 -19.73 24.68
N ALA A 49 3.27 -20.80 23.88
CA ALA A 49 3.68 -20.69 22.48
C ALA A 49 2.72 -19.83 21.66
N LEU A 50 1.41 -19.94 21.90
CA LEU A 50 0.39 -19.11 21.26
C LEU A 50 0.54 -17.63 21.64
N VAL A 51 0.72 -17.31 22.92
CA VAL A 51 0.96 -15.94 23.38
C VAL A 51 2.23 -15.37 22.76
N LEU A 52 3.32 -16.14 22.73
CA LEU A 52 4.57 -15.72 22.10
C LEU A 52 4.40 -15.47 20.60
N ALA A 53 3.66 -16.32 19.89
CA ALA A 53 3.36 -16.15 18.48
C ALA A 53 2.54 -14.88 18.22
N ILE A 54 1.53 -14.60 19.06
CA ILE A 54 0.73 -13.37 18.99
C ILE A 54 1.61 -12.16 19.25
N VAL A 55 2.41 -12.15 20.32
CA VAL A 55 3.32 -11.03 20.63
C VAL A 55 4.34 -10.80 19.51
N TRP A 56 4.83 -11.89 18.91
CA TRP A 56 5.71 -11.81 17.76
C TRP A 56 5.01 -11.14 16.56
N GLY A 57 3.89 -11.71 16.09
CA GLY A 57 3.18 -11.23 14.90
C GLY A 57 2.61 -9.81 15.09
N GLU A 58 1.97 -9.55 16.24
CA GLU A 58 1.30 -8.28 16.50
C GLU A 58 2.23 -7.13 16.83
N SER A 59 3.47 -7.39 17.25
CA SER A 59 4.33 -6.33 17.80
C SER A 59 5.79 -6.48 17.44
N LEU A 60 6.45 -7.57 17.85
CA LEU A 60 7.92 -7.65 17.73
C LEU A 60 8.39 -7.72 16.28
N ASN A 61 7.60 -8.30 15.38
CA ASN A 61 7.94 -8.45 13.96
C ASN A 61 8.27 -7.09 13.30
N TYR A 62 7.50 -6.04 13.58
CA TYR A 62 7.74 -4.70 13.04
C TYR A 62 9.07 -4.09 13.49
N TYR A 63 9.43 -4.27 14.77
CA TYR A 63 10.71 -3.80 15.31
C TYR A 63 11.88 -4.61 14.77
N TYR A 64 11.71 -5.93 14.62
CA TYR A 64 12.74 -6.80 14.09
C TYR A 64 13.09 -6.43 12.64
N TRP A 65 12.09 -6.32 11.75
CA TRP A 65 12.33 -5.99 10.34
C TRP A 65 12.90 -4.58 10.14
N ARG A 66 12.51 -3.63 10.99
CA ARG A 66 13.10 -2.29 11.01
C ARG A 66 14.63 -2.29 11.14
N LEU A 67 15.22 -3.27 11.83
CA LEU A 67 16.67 -3.35 11.99
C LEU A 67 17.41 -3.65 10.67
N PHE A 68 16.71 -4.18 9.67
CA PHE A 68 17.26 -4.51 8.36
C PHE A 68 16.98 -3.44 7.31
N TRP A 69 16.23 -2.39 7.65
CA TRP A 69 15.96 -1.29 6.75
C TRP A 69 17.17 -0.36 6.66
N ASN A 70 17.84 -0.40 5.51
CA ASN A 70 18.86 0.58 5.16
C ASN A 70 18.18 1.83 4.61
N ILE A 71 17.79 2.74 5.50
CA ILE A 71 17.20 4.03 5.11
C ILE A 71 18.31 5.08 5.05
N PRO A 72 18.57 5.68 3.87
CA PRO A 72 19.48 6.81 3.75
C PRO A 72 19.03 7.91 4.71
N GLN A 73 19.93 8.41 5.55
CA GLN A 73 19.62 9.56 6.39
C GLN A 73 19.58 10.78 5.49
N SER A 74 18.37 11.27 5.17
CA SER A 74 18.21 12.48 4.38
C SER A 74 18.63 13.69 5.21
N ASN A 75 19.53 14.49 4.65
CA ASN A 75 19.66 15.88 5.06
C ASN A 75 18.60 16.66 4.29
N SER A 76 17.64 17.28 4.98
CA SER A 76 16.49 17.95 4.35
C SER A 76 16.88 19.14 3.45
N LEU A 77 18.14 19.61 3.57
CA LEU A 77 18.71 20.63 2.68
C LEU A 77 19.25 20.06 1.36
N GLU A 78 19.56 18.76 1.31
CA GLU A 78 20.28 18.13 0.18
C GLU A 78 19.47 17.01 -0.47
N SER A 79 18.41 16.54 0.17
CA SER A 79 17.58 15.43 -0.32
C SER A 79 16.12 15.59 0.10
N LEU A 80 15.22 15.10 -0.75
CA LEU A 80 13.78 15.06 -0.50
C LEU A 80 13.37 13.61 -0.24
N GLY A 81 12.92 13.32 0.98
CA GLY A 81 12.44 12.00 1.37
C GLY A 81 10.98 11.81 0.96
N ILE A 82 10.72 10.90 0.01
CA ILE A 82 9.36 10.57 -0.41
C ILE A 82 9.03 9.14 0.04
N LEU A 83 7.98 8.99 0.85
CA LEU A 83 7.42 7.67 1.20
C LEU A 83 6.30 7.33 0.22
N ILE A 84 6.42 6.17 -0.43
CA ILE A 84 5.40 5.65 -1.35
C ILE A 84 4.54 4.63 -0.60
N VAL A 85 3.21 4.78 -0.70
CA VAL A 85 2.22 3.86 -0.18
C VAL A 85 1.36 3.40 -1.36
N ALA A 86 1.23 2.10 -1.56
CA ALA A 86 0.48 1.54 -2.68
C ALA A 86 -0.46 0.46 -2.14
N ASP A 87 -1.67 0.43 -2.69
CA ASP A 87 -2.66 -0.64 -2.49
C ASP A 87 -2.95 -0.95 -1.01
N PRO A 88 -3.26 0.07 -0.17
CA PRO A 88 -3.63 -0.19 1.22
C PRO A 88 -4.98 -0.93 1.33
N GLN A 89 -5.87 -0.78 0.33
CA GLN A 89 -7.15 -1.49 0.18
C GLN A 89 -7.91 -1.65 1.49
N LEU A 90 -8.40 -0.53 2.03
CA LEU A 90 -9.17 -0.56 3.26
C LEU A 90 -10.47 -1.34 3.04
N VAL A 91 -10.57 -2.47 3.75
CA VAL A 91 -11.76 -3.33 3.77
C VAL A 91 -13.01 -2.55 4.14
N GLY A 92 -14.02 -2.62 3.27
CA GLY A 92 -15.30 -1.95 3.44
C GLY A 92 -16.32 -2.76 4.24
N PHE A 93 -17.60 -2.65 3.88
CA PHE A 93 -18.76 -3.17 4.60
C PHE A 93 -19.64 -4.13 3.80
N ARG A 94 -19.38 -4.33 2.50
CA ARG A 94 -20.24 -5.05 1.55
C ARG A 94 -19.81 -6.49 1.33
N ASN A 95 -18.53 -6.72 1.08
CA ASN A 95 -18.03 -8.00 0.58
C ASN A 95 -17.64 -8.95 1.71
N GLU A 96 -17.40 -8.43 2.91
CA GLU A 96 -17.14 -9.22 4.12
C GLU A 96 -18.42 -9.74 4.78
N ASN A 97 -18.39 -10.97 5.27
CA ASN A 97 -19.49 -11.55 6.03
C ASN A 97 -19.77 -10.73 7.29
N HIS A 98 -21.02 -10.29 7.49
CA HIS A 98 -21.44 -9.39 8.56
C HIS A 98 -21.00 -9.80 9.98
N MET A 99 -20.83 -11.10 10.26
CA MET A 99 -20.42 -11.59 11.58
C MET A 99 -18.92 -11.42 11.85
N ILE A 100 -18.08 -11.52 10.81
CA ILE A 100 -16.62 -11.45 10.92
C ILE A 100 -16.06 -10.12 10.40
N GLY A 101 -16.80 -9.40 9.56
CA GLY A 101 -16.37 -8.14 8.96
C GLY A 101 -15.87 -7.11 9.98
N PRO A 102 -16.51 -6.92 11.16
CA PRO A 102 -15.96 -6.03 12.17
C PRO A 102 -14.56 -6.45 12.66
N LEU A 103 -14.31 -7.75 12.80
CA LEU A 103 -13.00 -8.28 13.19
C LEU A 103 -12.00 -8.14 12.04
N THR A 104 -12.39 -8.46 10.80
CA THR A 104 -11.53 -8.28 9.61
C THR A 104 -11.07 -6.82 9.50
N ARG A 105 -12.00 -5.87 9.58
CA ARG A 105 -11.69 -4.43 9.54
C ARG A 105 -10.79 -4.01 10.69
N TRP A 106 -11.06 -4.46 11.92
CA TRP A 106 -10.25 -4.13 13.09
C TRP A 106 -8.81 -4.65 12.96
N ASP A 107 -8.64 -5.88 12.49
CA ASP A 107 -7.34 -6.50 12.27
C ASP A 107 -6.58 -5.73 11.19
N CYS A 108 -7.28 -5.42 10.10
CA CYS A 108 -6.70 -4.70 8.98
C CYS A 108 -6.24 -3.29 9.28
N ASP A 109 -7.11 -2.52 9.93
CA ASP A 109 -6.80 -1.15 10.32
C ASP A 109 -5.57 -1.12 11.23
N ARG A 110 -5.43 -2.10 12.13
CA ARG A 110 -4.26 -2.21 13.02
C ARG A 110 -3.00 -2.59 12.26
N PHE A 111 -3.07 -3.55 11.34
CA PHE A 111 -1.94 -3.95 10.52
C PHE A 111 -1.39 -2.76 9.72
N LEU A 112 -2.26 -2.07 9.00
CA LEU A 112 -1.92 -0.88 8.22
C LEU A 112 -1.39 0.25 9.12
N SER A 113 -2.09 0.53 10.24
CA SER A 113 -1.72 1.62 11.15
C SER A 113 -0.35 1.41 11.79
N LYS A 114 -0.07 0.21 12.30
CA LYS A 114 1.24 -0.11 12.89
C LYS A 114 2.32 -0.02 11.83
N GLY A 115 2.12 -0.68 10.69
CA GLY A 115 3.06 -0.63 9.60
C GLY A 115 3.42 0.79 9.19
N PHE A 116 2.41 1.58 8.86
CA PHE A 116 2.58 2.96 8.42
C PHE A 116 3.27 3.81 9.49
N SER A 117 2.86 3.68 10.76
CA SER A 117 3.51 4.40 11.87
C SER A 117 4.99 4.05 12.00
N HIS A 118 5.35 2.76 11.84
CA HIS A 118 6.73 2.31 11.85
C HIS A 118 7.50 2.89 10.66
N ALA A 119 6.97 2.78 9.44
CA ALA A 119 7.58 3.34 8.23
C ALA A 119 7.87 4.84 8.40
N VAL A 120 6.86 5.63 8.74
CA VAL A 120 6.98 7.08 8.97
C VAL A 120 8.00 7.37 10.07
N SER A 121 8.01 6.63 11.18
CA SER A 121 8.94 6.88 12.30
C SER A 121 10.41 6.68 11.93
N VAL A 122 10.69 5.83 10.92
CA VAL A 122 12.06 5.54 10.46
C VAL A 122 12.45 6.47 9.34
N THR A 123 11.57 6.64 8.36
CA THR A 123 11.87 7.38 7.13
C THR A 123 11.74 8.88 7.27
N LYS A 124 10.89 9.35 8.21
CA LYS A 124 10.61 10.78 8.46
C LYS A 124 10.42 11.55 7.14
N PRO A 125 9.44 11.15 6.30
CA PRO A 125 9.36 11.62 4.92
C PRO A 125 8.92 13.09 4.85
N ASP A 126 9.44 13.82 3.87
CA ASP A 126 9.00 15.18 3.52
C ASP A 126 7.67 15.16 2.74
N LEU A 127 7.40 14.07 2.00
CA LEU A 127 6.20 13.87 1.20
C LEU A 127 5.76 12.40 1.25
N ILE A 128 4.46 12.16 1.27
CA ILE A 128 3.87 10.82 1.15
C ILE A 128 3.03 10.76 -0.12
N VAL A 129 3.24 9.75 -0.95
CA VAL A 129 2.49 9.55 -2.20
C VAL A 129 1.73 8.24 -2.12
N PHE A 130 0.42 8.30 -2.25
CA PHE A 130 -0.47 7.16 -2.34
C PHE A 130 -0.78 6.84 -3.80
N LEU A 131 -0.49 5.61 -4.23
CA LEU A 131 -0.57 5.17 -5.63
C LEU A 131 -1.92 4.52 -6.02
N GLY A 132 -3.00 4.80 -5.30
CA GLY A 132 -4.33 4.27 -5.57
C GLY A 132 -4.70 3.05 -4.74
N ASP A 133 -5.91 2.56 -4.99
CA ASP A 133 -6.58 1.49 -4.26
C ASP A 133 -6.63 1.77 -2.76
N LEU A 134 -7.12 2.95 -2.43
CA LEU A 134 -7.24 3.39 -1.04
C LEU A 134 -8.34 2.61 -0.32
N PHE A 135 -9.43 2.34 -1.03
CA PHE A 135 -10.56 1.55 -0.55
C PHE A 135 -10.69 0.26 -1.37
N ASP A 136 -11.07 -0.82 -0.69
CA ASP A 136 -11.37 -2.12 -1.33
C ASP A 136 -12.73 -2.10 -2.05
N GLU A 137 -13.69 -1.32 -1.54
CA GLU A 137 -15.08 -1.28 -2.01
C GLU A 137 -15.49 0.12 -2.46
N GLY A 138 -14.56 0.91 -2.98
CA GLY A 138 -14.81 2.30 -3.35
C GLY A 138 -15.92 2.42 -4.39
N VAL A 139 -16.00 1.50 -5.35
CA VAL A 139 -16.98 1.55 -6.44
C VAL A 139 -18.42 1.29 -5.95
N GLU A 140 -18.63 0.31 -5.09
CA GLU A 140 -19.96 -0.17 -4.68
C GLU A 140 -20.48 0.40 -3.35
N ALA A 141 -19.59 0.99 -2.53
CA ALA A 141 -19.96 1.56 -1.24
C ALA A 141 -20.94 2.74 -1.37
N SER A 142 -21.90 2.81 -0.44
CA SER A 142 -22.76 3.99 -0.30
C SER A 142 -21.97 5.18 0.24
N GLU A 143 -22.50 6.40 0.05
CA GLU A 143 -21.85 7.61 0.59
C GLU A 143 -21.59 7.52 2.09
N SER A 144 -22.52 6.96 2.87
CA SER A 144 -22.30 6.76 4.31
C SER A 144 -21.18 5.75 4.61
N GLU A 145 -21.07 4.68 3.81
CA GLU A 145 -19.99 3.70 3.99
C GLU A 145 -18.63 4.31 3.63
N ILE A 146 -18.58 5.12 2.57
CA ILE A 146 -17.40 5.90 2.20
C ILE A 146 -16.99 6.86 3.33
N GLU A 147 -17.93 7.58 3.95
CA GLU A 147 -17.63 8.46 5.09
C GLU A 147 -17.01 7.68 6.26
N TRP A 148 -17.53 6.49 6.56
CA TRP A 148 -17.04 5.65 7.65
C TRP A 148 -15.66 5.07 7.34
N THR A 149 -15.45 4.59 6.11
CA THR A 149 -14.15 4.10 5.64
C THR A 149 -13.12 5.22 5.58
N LEU A 150 -13.51 6.42 5.16
CA LEU A 150 -12.64 7.61 5.16
C LEU A 150 -12.24 8.03 6.58
N SER A 151 -13.15 7.96 7.55
CA SER A 151 -12.84 8.22 8.96
C SER A 151 -11.77 7.25 9.48
N ARG A 152 -11.90 5.96 9.14
CA ARG A 152 -10.87 4.94 9.44
C ARG A 152 -9.56 5.23 8.72
N PHE A 153 -9.59 5.52 7.43
CA PHE A 153 -8.42 5.89 6.63
C PHE A 153 -7.63 7.02 7.29
N LYS A 154 -8.34 8.11 7.66
CA LYS A 154 -7.73 9.24 8.35
C LYS A 154 -7.06 8.77 9.63
N ASN A 155 -7.74 8.03 10.50
CA ASN A 155 -7.15 7.52 11.75
C ASN A 155 -5.92 6.63 11.56
N ILE A 156 -5.89 5.80 10.51
CA ILE A 156 -4.78 4.91 10.20
C ILE A 156 -3.56 5.70 9.71
N PHE A 157 -3.76 6.69 8.84
CA PHE A 157 -2.70 7.43 8.16
C PHE A 157 -2.44 8.85 8.74
N PHE A 158 -2.98 9.16 9.94
CA PHE A 158 -2.81 10.45 10.63
C PHE A 158 -1.44 10.61 11.33
N TYR A 159 -0.58 9.58 11.33
CA TYR A 159 0.70 9.61 12.08
C TYR A 159 1.75 10.58 11.54
N SER A 160 1.49 11.26 10.41
CA SER A 160 2.39 12.28 9.89
C SER A 160 1.64 13.53 9.43
N GLU A 161 2.18 14.69 9.80
CA GLU A 161 1.83 16.00 9.24
C GLU A 161 2.45 16.20 7.83
N SER A 162 3.28 15.26 7.36
CA SER A 162 3.84 15.33 6.01
C SER A 162 2.72 15.49 4.98
N PRO A 163 2.89 16.40 4.01
CA PRO A 163 1.99 16.55 2.87
C PRO A 163 1.81 15.24 2.11
N LYS A 164 0.63 15.07 1.55
CA LYS A 164 0.17 13.84 0.92
C LYS A 164 -0.35 14.12 -0.49
N ILE A 165 0.04 13.26 -1.43
CA ILE A 165 -0.48 13.22 -2.79
C ILE A 165 -1.20 11.89 -2.96
N PHE A 166 -2.37 11.91 -3.59
CA PHE A 166 -3.20 10.76 -3.85
C PHE A 166 -3.54 10.72 -5.34
N ILE A 167 -3.42 9.52 -5.92
CA ILE A 167 -4.05 9.15 -7.20
C ILE A 167 -5.04 8.02 -6.92
N SER A 168 -6.03 7.83 -7.80
CA SER A 168 -7.04 6.77 -7.65
C SER A 168 -6.58 5.46 -8.29
N GLY A 169 -6.94 4.33 -7.68
CA GLY A 169 -6.88 3.01 -8.31
C GLY A 169 -8.23 2.54 -8.85
N ASP A 170 -8.28 1.32 -9.39
CA ASP A 170 -9.51 0.74 -9.94
C ASP A 170 -10.58 0.49 -8.88
N ASN A 171 -10.21 0.07 -7.66
CA ASN A 171 -11.20 -0.12 -6.59
C ASN A 171 -11.77 1.20 -6.06
N ASP A 172 -11.13 2.34 -6.36
CA ASP A 172 -11.60 3.66 -5.97
C ASP A 172 -12.62 4.25 -6.97
N VAL A 173 -12.42 4.01 -8.28
CA VAL A 173 -13.15 4.72 -9.37
C VAL A 173 -13.64 3.85 -10.53
N GLY A 174 -13.39 2.55 -10.48
CA GLY A 174 -13.56 1.59 -11.57
C GLY A 174 -12.38 1.57 -12.53
N GLY A 175 -12.39 0.65 -13.50
CA GLY A 175 -11.31 0.50 -14.48
C GLY A 175 -10.78 -0.92 -14.68
N GLU A 176 -11.28 -1.89 -13.90
CA GLU A 176 -10.96 -3.32 -14.08
C GLU A 176 -12.08 -4.05 -14.86
N MET A 177 -13.22 -4.30 -14.22
CA MET A 177 -14.38 -4.96 -14.86
C MET A 177 -15.34 -3.95 -15.50
N GLU A 178 -15.60 -2.86 -14.81
CA GLU A 178 -16.40 -1.73 -15.25
C GLU A 178 -15.51 -0.57 -15.72
N PRO A 179 -15.99 0.30 -16.63
CA PRO A 179 -15.25 1.48 -17.01
C PRO A 179 -15.11 2.45 -15.84
N VAL A 180 -14.05 3.27 -15.87
CA VAL A 180 -13.88 4.39 -14.92
C VAL A 180 -15.12 5.28 -14.91
N GLN A 181 -15.67 5.54 -13.73
CA GLN A 181 -16.89 6.31 -13.57
C GLN A 181 -16.58 7.75 -13.14
N SER A 182 -17.02 8.73 -13.95
CA SER A 182 -16.73 10.16 -13.70
C SER A 182 -17.22 10.68 -12.36
N VAL A 183 -18.36 10.16 -11.86
CA VAL A 183 -18.89 10.49 -10.53
C VAL A 183 -17.95 10.05 -9.42
N LEU A 184 -17.33 8.87 -9.55
CA LEU A 184 -16.41 8.33 -8.56
C LEU A 184 -15.07 9.06 -8.60
N THR A 185 -14.55 9.37 -9.79
CA THR A 185 -13.35 10.20 -9.94
C THR A 185 -13.53 11.59 -9.30
N THR A 186 -14.72 12.19 -9.47
CA THR A 186 -15.05 13.48 -8.85
C THR A 186 -15.12 13.35 -7.33
N ARG A 187 -15.79 12.31 -6.80
CA ARG A 187 -15.84 12.03 -5.37
C ARG A 187 -14.44 11.83 -4.79
N PHE A 188 -13.58 11.07 -5.47
CA PHE A 188 -12.20 10.82 -5.06
C PHE A 188 -11.41 12.12 -4.93
N ARG A 189 -11.40 12.97 -5.98
CA ARG A 189 -10.69 14.26 -5.98
C ARG A 189 -11.19 15.22 -4.90
N ASN A 190 -12.49 15.19 -4.59
CA ASN A 190 -13.08 15.99 -3.52
C ASN A 190 -12.72 15.43 -2.12
N THR A 191 -12.55 14.12 -2.01
CA THR A 191 -12.26 13.43 -0.74
C THR A 191 -10.79 13.53 -0.36
N PHE A 192 -9.90 13.36 -1.35
CA PHE A 192 -8.45 13.29 -1.19
C PHE A 192 -7.79 14.47 -1.87
N SER A 193 -7.64 15.56 -1.13
CA SER A 193 -6.95 16.76 -1.62
C SER A 193 -5.44 16.60 -1.52
N ASN A 194 -4.75 16.87 -2.64
CA ASN A 194 -3.29 16.88 -2.67
C ASN A 194 -2.73 18.08 -1.91
N SER A 195 -1.65 17.84 -1.17
CA SER A 195 -0.89 18.84 -0.42
C SER A 195 0.59 18.68 -0.72
N PHE A 196 1.34 19.78 -0.69
CA PHE A 196 2.72 19.83 -1.18
C PHE A 196 3.67 20.34 -0.10
N PRO A 197 4.91 19.82 -0.03
CA PRO A 197 5.92 20.32 0.90
C PRO A 197 6.43 21.70 0.46
N ALA A 198 6.82 22.52 1.44
CA ALA A 198 7.44 23.83 1.20
C ALA A 198 8.92 23.75 0.80
N SER A 199 9.47 22.54 0.62
CA SER A 199 10.88 22.32 0.31
C SER A 199 11.22 22.86 -1.08
N THR A 200 12.33 23.58 -1.21
CA THR A 200 12.83 24.04 -2.53
C THR A 200 13.23 22.89 -3.43
N LEU A 201 13.60 21.72 -2.87
CA LEU A 201 13.89 20.52 -3.65
C LEU A 201 12.64 19.97 -4.35
N PHE A 202 11.46 20.14 -3.76
CA PHE A 202 10.20 19.73 -4.39
C PHE A 202 9.92 20.54 -5.67
N ASN A 203 10.39 21.78 -5.76
CA ASN A 203 10.22 22.63 -6.94
C ASN A 203 10.94 22.09 -8.19
N HIS A 204 11.86 21.15 -8.03
CA HIS A 204 12.51 20.44 -9.14
C HIS A 204 11.67 19.28 -9.67
N LEU A 205 10.56 18.91 -9.03
CA LEU A 205 9.71 17.80 -9.49
C LEU A 205 8.60 18.31 -10.43
N ILE A 206 8.38 17.58 -11.51
CA ILE A 206 7.12 17.62 -12.27
C ILE A 206 6.38 16.35 -11.92
N LEU A 207 5.17 16.46 -11.39
CA LEU A 207 4.35 15.30 -11.04
C LEU A 207 3.13 15.25 -11.96
N THR A 208 3.00 14.14 -12.68
CA THR A 208 1.86 13.90 -13.57
C THR A 208 1.17 12.60 -13.19
N GLU A 209 -0.12 12.65 -12.91
CA GLU A 209 -0.96 11.47 -12.81
C GLU A 209 -1.35 11.02 -14.22
N VAL A 210 -1.18 9.73 -14.49
CA VAL A 210 -1.67 9.07 -15.69
C VAL A 210 -2.61 7.96 -15.27
N ASN A 211 -3.88 8.10 -15.62
CA ASN A 211 -4.87 7.06 -15.42
C ASN A 211 -4.98 6.24 -16.71
N LEU A 212 -4.26 5.12 -16.78
CA LEU A 212 -4.29 4.23 -17.95
C LEU A 212 -5.63 3.52 -18.16
N MET A 213 -6.52 3.53 -17.15
CA MET A 213 -7.84 2.87 -17.22
C MET A 213 -8.84 3.65 -18.08
N ASN A 214 -8.67 4.96 -18.22
CA ASN A 214 -9.48 5.82 -19.09
C ASN A 214 -8.67 6.74 -20.03
N GLY A 215 -7.34 6.71 -19.91
CA GLY A 215 -6.42 7.52 -20.68
C GLY A 215 -6.34 8.99 -20.28
N GLU A 216 -6.86 9.37 -19.11
CA GLU A 216 -6.74 10.73 -18.59
C GLU A 216 -5.33 11.01 -18.09
N VAL A 217 -4.88 12.25 -18.31
CA VAL A 217 -3.60 12.76 -17.81
C VAL A 217 -3.89 14.03 -17.02
N HIS A 218 -3.47 14.04 -15.76
CA HIS A 218 -3.68 15.16 -14.86
C HIS A 218 -2.34 15.65 -14.30
N LYS A 219 -2.03 16.93 -14.52
CA LYS A 219 -0.84 17.54 -13.93
C LYS A 219 -1.10 17.81 -12.45
N ILE A 220 -0.35 17.14 -11.58
CA ILE A 220 -0.44 17.35 -10.12
C ILE A 220 0.38 18.56 -9.70
N SER A 221 1.58 18.71 -10.24
CA SER A 221 2.46 19.85 -9.95
C SER A 221 3.34 20.18 -11.14
N GLU A 222 3.69 21.46 -11.27
CA GLU A 222 4.65 21.94 -12.25
C GLU A 222 5.96 22.32 -11.55
N SER A 223 7.07 22.12 -12.25
CA SER A 223 8.38 22.50 -11.72
C SER A 223 8.61 24.00 -11.87
N SER A 224 9.20 24.59 -10.83
CA SER A 224 9.64 25.99 -10.82
C SER A 224 11.17 26.12 -10.69
N ALA A 225 11.91 25.02 -10.81
CA ALA A 225 13.37 24.98 -10.67
C ALA A 225 14.02 24.01 -11.67
N PHE A 226 15.28 24.27 -12.05
CA PHE A 226 16.04 23.45 -12.98
C PHE A 226 17.38 23.00 -12.37
N PRO A 227 17.91 21.81 -12.74
CA PRO A 227 17.28 20.78 -13.57
C PRO A 227 16.05 20.18 -12.89
N ASN A 228 15.10 19.67 -13.67
CA ASN A 228 13.89 19.05 -13.13
C ASN A 228 13.87 17.54 -13.35
N LEU A 229 13.03 16.86 -12.56
CA LEU A 229 12.77 15.42 -12.64
C LEU A 229 11.28 15.22 -12.94
N ASN A 230 10.99 14.61 -14.08
CA ASN A 230 9.64 14.31 -14.52
C ASN A 230 9.19 12.94 -14.01
N VAL A 231 8.31 12.95 -13.02
CA VAL A 231 7.78 11.74 -12.38
C VAL A 231 6.33 11.55 -12.79
N VAL A 232 6.05 10.39 -13.37
CA VAL A 232 4.68 9.94 -13.66
C VAL A 232 4.22 9.01 -12.55
N LEU A 233 3.03 9.29 -12.02
CA LEU A 233 2.31 8.45 -11.07
C LEU A 233 1.17 7.76 -11.82
N SER A 234 1.06 6.45 -11.68
CA SER A 234 -0.06 5.69 -12.23
C SER A 234 -0.45 4.61 -11.24
N HIS A 235 -1.71 4.20 -11.21
CA HIS A 235 -2.07 3.00 -10.46
C HIS A 235 -1.66 1.76 -11.26
N ILE A 236 -2.14 1.67 -12.49
CA ILE A 236 -1.79 0.61 -13.44
C ILE A 236 -0.34 0.73 -13.90
N SER A 237 0.34 -0.41 -14.00
CA SER A 237 1.69 -0.47 -14.56
C SER A 237 1.69 -0.20 -16.07
N PHE A 238 2.65 0.60 -16.53
CA PHE A 238 2.90 0.83 -17.96
C PHE A 238 3.33 -0.44 -18.71
N GLY A 239 3.59 -1.55 -18.01
CA GLY A 239 3.83 -2.86 -18.63
C GLY A 239 2.59 -3.55 -19.17
N TYR A 240 1.38 -3.07 -18.85
CA TYR A 240 0.14 -3.65 -19.35
C TYR A 240 -0.32 -2.99 -20.64
N SER A 241 0.08 -3.57 -21.78
CA SER A 241 -0.28 -3.08 -23.12
C SER A 241 -1.79 -3.14 -23.43
N SER A 242 -2.61 -3.79 -22.59
CA SER A 242 -4.07 -3.88 -22.74
C SER A 242 -4.80 -2.59 -22.37
N TYR A 243 -4.17 -1.68 -21.63
CA TYR A 243 -4.75 -0.41 -21.21
C TYR A 243 -4.52 0.70 -22.26
N HIS A 244 -4.94 1.94 -21.96
CA HIS A 244 -4.89 3.05 -22.90
C HIS A 244 -3.45 3.45 -23.30
N ASP A 245 -2.94 2.78 -24.34
CA ASP A 245 -1.67 3.00 -25.06
C ASP A 245 -0.50 3.53 -24.19
N PRO A 246 0.00 2.72 -23.24
CA PRO A 246 1.06 3.14 -22.31
C PRO A 246 2.34 3.59 -23.02
N GLU A 247 2.68 2.98 -24.16
CA GLU A 247 3.87 3.31 -24.95
C GLU A 247 3.77 4.74 -25.47
N LYS A 248 2.66 5.08 -26.13
CA LYS A 248 2.42 6.43 -26.65
C LYS A 248 2.37 7.47 -25.53
N MET A 249 1.78 7.15 -24.38
CA MET A 249 1.76 8.07 -23.25
C MET A 249 3.17 8.34 -22.71
N ALA A 250 3.99 7.31 -22.59
CA ALA A 250 5.36 7.49 -22.12
C ALA A 250 6.25 8.18 -23.16
N GLU A 251 6.04 7.96 -24.46
CA GLU A 251 6.70 8.73 -25.52
C GLU A 251 6.31 10.21 -25.50
N ALA A 252 5.04 10.51 -25.24
CA ALA A 252 4.53 11.88 -25.16
C ALA A 252 5.01 12.60 -23.90
N LEU A 253 4.98 11.93 -22.75
CA LEU A 253 5.32 12.52 -21.45
C LEU A 253 6.82 12.52 -21.17
N LYS A 254 7.60 11.59 -21.75
CA LYS A 254 9.04 11.41 -21.51
C LYS A 254 9.38 11.42 -20.02
N PRO A 255 8.82 10.49 -19.22
CA PRO A 255 9.11 10.42 -17.79
C PRO A 255 10.56 10.00 -17.52
N ASP A 256 11.16 10.61 -16.51
CA ASP A 256 12.43 10.14 -15.93
C ASP A 256 12.20 8.98 -14.96
N LEU A 257 11.02 8.96 -14.32
CA LEU A 257 10.59 7.94 -13.38
C LEU A 257 9.09 7.68 -13.50
N ILE A 258 8.69 6.42 -13.50
CA ILE A 258 7.29 6.00 -13.38
C ILE A 258 7.13 5.23 -12.08
N LEU A 259 6.14 5.62 -11.28
CA LEU A 259 5.75 4.90 -10.07
C LEU A 259 4.35 4.33 -10.28
N SER A 260 4.24 3.00 -10.13
CA SER A 260 2.99 2.25 -10.32
C SER A 260 2.64 1.40 -9.11
N GLY A 261 1.33 1.24 -8.85
CA GLY A 261 0.74 0.32 -7.87
C GLY A 261 0.18 -0.95 -8.56
N HIS A 262 -0.97 -1.44 -8.09
CA HIS A 262 -1.84 -2.47 -8.70
C HIS A 262 -1.27 -3.90 -8.76
N ASP A 263 0.04 -4.09 -8.91
CA ASP A 263 0.64 -5.42 -9.14
C ASP A 263 0.68 -6.30 -7.88
N HIS A 264 0.39 -5.73 -6.70
CA HIS A 264 0.59 -6.34 -5.36
C HIS A 264 1.99 -6.96 -5.16
N LYS A 265 2.95 -6.57 -6.02
CA LYS A 265 4.30 -7.12 -6.10
C LYS A 265 5.29 -6.02 -6.43
N VAL A 266 6.37 -6.00 -5.67
CA VAL A 266 7.46 -5.05 -5.93
C VAL A 266 8.26 -5.52 -7.14
N SER A 267 8.38 -4.66 -8.14
CA SER A 267 9.21 -4.88 -9.32
C SER A 267 9.90 -3.59 -9.72
N PHE A 268 11.12 -3.69 -10.26
CA PHE A 268 11.84 -2.57 -10.85
C PHE A 268 12.09 -2.87 -12.32
N TYR A 269 11.86 -1.88 -13.17
CA TYR A 269 12.05 -1.98 -14.61
C TYR A 269 12.93 -0.84 -15.09
N ARG A 270 13.87 -1.16 -15.99
CA ARG A 270 14.59 -0.13 -16.74
C ARG A 270 13.96 -0.01 -18.12
N MET A 271 13.66 1.22 -18.48
CA MET A 271 13.04 1.56 -19.76
C MET A 271 14.12 2.17 -20.65
N ASN A 272 14.36 1.53 -21.80
CA ASN A 272 15.26 2.08 -22.82
C ASN A 272 14.41 2.58 -23.98
N PHE A 273 14.70 3.79 -24.45
CA PHE A 273 14.09 4.32 -25.67
C PHE A 273 14.85 3.84 -26.91
N PRO A 274 14.16 3.46 -28.02
CA PRO A 274 12.69 3.45 -28.21
C PRO A 274 11.99 2.32 -27.44
N PHE A 275 10.72 2.55 -27.08
CA PHE A 275 9.88 1.82 -26.11
C PHE A 275 9.57 0.37 -26.50
N SER A 276 10.61 -0.44 -26.66
CA SER A 276 10.52 -1.78 -27.27
C SER A 276 10.76 -2.90 -26.27
N PHE A 277 11.27 -2.59 -25.07
CA PHE A 277 11.59 -3.61 -24.07
C PHE A 277 11.59 -3.06 -22.64
N LEU A 278 10.66 -3.58 -21.81
CA LEU A 278 10.74 -3.44 -20.36
C LEU A 278 11.60 -4.58 -19.81
N GLN A 279 12.83 -4.26 -19.41
CA GLN A 279 13.66 -5.26 -18.74
C GLN A 279 13.37 -5.24 -17.24
N LYS A 280 12.84 -6.36 -16.73
CA LYS A 280 12.67 -6.59 -15.30
C LYS A 280 14.01 -6.86 -14.64
N TYR A 281 14.31 -6.17 -13.55
CA TYR A 281 15.48 -6.44 -12.72
C TYR A 281 15.00 -7.00 -11.38
N GLN A 282 15.70 -7.98 -10.82
CA GLN A 282 15.48 -8.37 -9.43
C GLN A 282 16.24 -7.39 -8.52
N PHE A 283 15.70 -7.12 -7.32
CA PHE A 283 16.35 -6.24 -6.34
C PHE A 283 17.78 -6.70 -5.96
N SER A 284 18.12 -7.98 -6.21
CA SER A 284 19.45 -8.58 -6.07
C SER A 284 20.46 -8.14 -7.12
N ASP A 285 20.02 -7.57 -8.25
CA ASP A 285 20.86 -7.36 -9.43
C ASP A 285 21.42 -5.93 -9.52
N ARG A 286 21.46 -5.19 -8.40
CA ARG A 286 22.11 -3.87 -8.39
C ARG A 286 23.62 -4.05 -8.63
N PRO A 287 24.20 -3.38 -9.65
CA PRO A 287 25.62 -3.09 -9.61
C PRO A 287 25.86 -2.05 -8.50
N GLU A 288 26.95 -2.24 -7.75
CA GLU A 288 27.48 -1.27 -6.78
C GLU A 288 27.68 0.13 -7.38
#